data_AF-A0A4Z0C585-F1
#
_entry.id   AF-A0A4Z0C585-F1
#
_cell.length_a   1.000
_cell.length_b   1.000
_cell.length_c   1.000
_cell.angle_alpha   90.00
_cell.angle_beta   90.00
_cell.angle_gamma   90.00
#
_symmetry.space_group_name_H-M   'P 1'
#
loop_
_entity.id
_entity.type
_entity.pdbx_description
1 polymer ?
#
loop_
_entity_poly.entity_id
_entity_poly.type
_entity_poly.pdbx_seq_one_letter_code
_entity_poly.pdbx_strand_id
1 'polypeptide(L)' 'MKTPDRANALLAEGLTDAVGFLAGVFLAYVAGRLFGFDPLAPGMDRSAIGGIVLAGIGGGAGVQLARRWRARRRKDD' A
#
# COMPACT_ATOMS: atom_id res chain seq x y z
N MET A 1 23.26 -16.82 20.11
CA MET A 1 22.24 -16.44 19.10
C MET A 1 21.32 -15.41 19.73
N LYS A 2 21.53 -14.11 19.46
CA LYS A 2 20.70 -13.03 20.04
C LYS A 2 19.41 -13.00 19.24
N THR A 3 18.33 -13.56 19.78
CA THR A 3 17.00 -13.42 19.19
C THR A 3 16.74 -11.94 18.95
N PRO A 4 16.42 -11.50 17.72
CA PRO A 4 16.00 -10.13 17.51
C PRO A 4 14.81 -9.84 18.42
N ASP A 5 14.87 -8.74 19.16
CA ASP A 5 13.78 -8.31 20.02
C ASP A 5 12.51 -8.28 19.17
N ARG A 6 11.46 -9.00 19.59
CA ARG A 6 10.24 -9.16 18.77
C ARG A 6 9.65 -7.81 18.35
N ALA A 7 9.86 -6.77 19.15
CA ALA A 7 9.55 -5.39 18.81
C ALA A 7 10.20 -4.94 17.48
N ASN A 8 11.49 -5.18 17.27
CA ASN A 8 12.20 -4.80 16.04
C ASN A 8 11.66 -5.55 14.81
N ALA A 9 11.33 -6.83 14.98
CA ALA A 9 10.74 -7.62 13.90
C ALA A 9 9.34 -7.11 13.51
N LEU A 10 8.51 -6.77 14.50
CA LEU A 10 7.17 -6.19 14.26
C LEU A 10 7.24 -4.79 13.63
N LEU A 11 8.20 -3.96 14.06
CA LEU A 11 8.44 -2.65 13.46
C LEU A 11 8.85 -2.76 12.00
N ALA A 12 9.76 -3.67 11.67
CA ALA A 12 10.16 -3.92 10.28
C ALA A 12 9.00 -4.41 9.42
N GLU A 13 8.13 -5.27 9.98
CA GLU A 13 6.93 -5.77 9.30
C GLU A 13 5.91 -4.66 9.06
N GLY A 14 5.62 -3.85 10.09
CA GLY A 14 4.73 -2.70 9.98
C GLY A 14 5.25 -1.63 9.00
N LEU A 15 6.55 -1.35 9.02
CA LEU A 15 7.18 -0.41 8.10
C LEU A 15 7.05 -0.88 6.65
N THR A 16 7.29 -2.17 6.40
CA THR A 16 7.18 -2.71 5.05
C THR A 16 5.72 -2.77 4.59
N ASP A 17 4.75 -2.95 5.49
CA ASP A 17 3.31 -2.83 5.18
C ASP A 17 2.98 -1.38 4.80
N ALA A 18 3.44 -0.40 5.59
CA ALA A 18 3.21 1.02 5.31
C ALA A 18 3.83 1.47 3.98
N VAL A 19 5.07 1.05 3.69
CA VAL A 19 5.72 1.34 2.39
C VAL A 19 4.94 0.69 1.24
N GLY A 20 4.50 -0.56 1.42
CA GLY A 20 3.66 -1.24 0.44
C GLY A 20 2.34 -0.52 0.19
N PHE A 21 1.69 -0.04 1.25
CA PHE A 21 0.47 0.75 1.17
C PHE A 21 0.69 2.06 0.40
N LEU A 22 1.71 2.85 0.77
CA LEU A 22 2.00 4.14 0.13
C LEU A 22 2.33 3.96 -1.37
N ALA A 23 3.14 2.96 -1.71
CA ALA A 23 3.44 2.63 -3.10
C ALA A 23 2.17 2.24 -3.87
N GLY A 24 1.30 1.43 -3.26
CA GLY A 24 0.03 1.01 -3.85
C GLY A 24 -0.94 2.17 -4.08
N VAL A 25 -1.11 3.05 -3.09
CA VAL A 25 -1.93 4.26 -3.21
C VAL A 25 -1.36 5.19 -4.29
N PHE A 26 -0.04 5.39 -4.32
CA PHE A 26 0.60 6.25 -5.30
C PHE A 26 0.39 5.74 -6.73
N LEU A 27 0.56 4.44 -6.97
CA LEU A 27 0.30 3.83 -8.28
C LEU A 27 -1.17 3.95 -8.68
N ALA A 28 -2.09 3.71 -7.74
CA ALA A 28 -3.51 3.91 -7.97
C ALA A 28 -3.87 5.37 -8.27
N TYR A 29 -3.23 6.34 -7.60
CA TYR A 29 -3.43 7.75 -7.86
C TYR A 29 -2.99 8.13 -9.29
N VAL A 30 -1.79 7.71 -9.70
CA VAL A 30 -1.29 7.97 -11.06
C VAL A 30 -2.21 7.32 -12.10
N ALA A 31 -2.60 6.06 -11.89
CA ALA A 31 -3.53 5.36 -12.79
C ALA A 31 -4.90 6.05 -12.83
N GLY A 32 -5.48 6.38 -11.67
CA GLY A 32 -6.77 7.06 -11.56
C GLY A 32 -6.78 8.40 -12.25
N ARG A 33 -5.69 9.18 -12.13
CA ARG A 33 -5.56 10.47 -12.79
C ARG A 33 -5.61 10.36 -14.31
N LEU A 34 -5.05 9.30 -14.88
CA LEU A 34 -5.13 9.01 -16.33
C LEU A 34 -6.56 8.69 -16.79
N PHE A 35 -7.39 8.11 -15.91
CA PHE A 35 -8.80 7.82 -16.17
C PHE A 35 -9.76 8.94 -15.75
N GLY A 36 -9.24 10.09 -15.29
CA GLY A 36 -10.06 11.23 -14.85
C GLY A 36 -10.63 11.11 -13.44
N PHE A 37 -10.17 10.13 -12.65
CA PHE A 37 -10.47 10.03 -11.23
C PHE A 37 -9.49 10.88 -10.42
N ASP A 38 -10.02 11.70 -9.52
CA ASP A 38 -9.21 12.58 -8.68
C ASP A 38 -9.75 12.58 -7.25
N PRO A 39 -9.12 11.84 -6.31
CA PRO A 39 -9.58 11.78 -4.92
C PRO A 39 -9.54 13.13 -4.20
N LEU A 40 -8.83 14.12 -4.75
CA LEU A 40 -8.70 15.47 -4.21
C LEU A 40 -9.59 16.48 -4.96
N ALA A 41 -10.45 16.02 -5.88
CA ALA A 41 -11.39 16.89 -6.55
C ALA A 41 -12.31 17.60 -5.53
N PRO A 42 -12.55 18.91 -5.70
CA PRO A 42 -13.39 19.66 -4.79
C PRO A 42 -14.86 19.23 -4.91
N GLY A 43 -15.51 19.08 -3.75
CA GLY A 43 -16.84 18.50 -3.68
C GLY A 43 -16.80 16.97 -3.83
N MET A 44 -17.79 16.28 -3.26
CA MET A 44 -17.87 14.81 -3.32
C MET A 44 -18.40 14.35 -4.69
N ASP A 45 -17.74 14.77 -5.76
CA ASP A 45 -18.08 14.40 -7.12
C ASP A 45 -17.76 12.93 -7.41
N ARG A 46 -18.35 12.37 -8.46
CA ARG A 46 -18.12 10.99 -8.91
C ARG A 46 -16.64 10.72 -9.17
N SER A 47 -15.90 11.72 -9.66
CA SER A 47 -14.44 11.62 -9.83
C SER A 47 -13.70 11.42 -8.50
N ALA A 48 -14.10 12.14 -7.45
CA ALA A 48 -13.53 12.02 -6.10
C ALA A 48 -13.81 10.65 -5.48
N ILE A 49 -15.06 10.20 -5.56
CA ILE A 49 -15.45 8.88 -5.04
C ILE A 49 -14.67 7.77 -5.77
N GLY A 50 -14.60 7.83 -7.10
CA GLY A 50 -13.82 6.87 -7.90
C GLY A 50 -12.33 6.88 -7.52
N GLY A 51 -11.75 8.06 -7.32
CA GLY A 51 -10.36 8.22 -6.89
C GLY A 51 -10.07 7.62 -5.52
N ILE A 52 -10.96 7.82 -4.55
CA ILE A 52 -10.83 7.29 -3.18
C ILE A 52 -10.92 5.77 -3.19
N VAL A 53 -11.91 5.21 -3.91
CA VAL A 53 -12.07 3.75 -4.05
C VAL A 53 -10.81 3.15 -4.69
N LEU A 54 -10.31 3.75 -5.77
CA LEU A 54 -9.11 3.28 -6.45
C LEU A 54 -7.88 3.34 -5.55
N ALA A 55 -7.72 4.42 -4.77
CA ALA A 55 -6.65 4.54 -3.77
C ALA A 55 -6.73 3.44 -2.70
N GLY A 56 -7.93 3.13 -2.19
CA GLY A 56 -8.15 2.05 -1.23
C GLY A 56 -7.77 0.67 -1.79
N ILE A 57 -8.18 0.38 -3.04
CA ILE A 57 -7.80 -0.85 -3.74
C ILE A 57 -6.28 -0.91 -3.96
N GLY A 58 -5.68 0.18 -4.42
CA GLY A 58 -4.23 0.28 -4.65
C GLY A 58 -3.43 0.04 -3.38
N GLY A 59 -3.77 0.75 -2.29
CA GLY A 59 -3.12 0.58 -1.00
C GLY A 59 -3.26 -0.83 -0.44
N GLY A 60 -4.45 -1.41 -0.51
CA GLY A 60 -4.69 -2.80 -0.09
C GLY A 60 -3.88 -3.82 -0.90
N ALA A 61 -3.86 -3.67 -2.23
CA ALA A 61 -3.05 -4.52 -3.11
C ALA A 61 -1.54 -4.37 -2.84
N GLY A 62 -1.08 -3.14 -2.59
CA GLY A 62 0.31 -2.84 -2.25
C GLY A 62 0.76 -3.53 -0.95
N VAL A 63 -0.06 -3.52 0.10
CA VAL A 63 0.20 -4.26 1.34
C VAL A 63 0.28 -5.77 1.09
N GLN A 64 -0.66 -6.33 0.32
CA GLN A 64 -0.65 -7.76 0.01
C GLN A 64 0.61 -8.17 -0.77
N LEU A 65 1.06 -7.36 -1.73
CA LEU A 65 2.28 -7.62 -2.47
C LEU A 65 3.52 -7.53 -1.57
N ALA A 66 3.58 -6.53 -0.69
CA ALA A 66 4.67 -6.36 0.25
C ALA A 66 4.77 -7.53 1.25
N ARG A 67 3.63 -8.07 1.71
CA ARG A 67 3.56 -9.29 2.52
C ARG A 67 4.01 -10.52 1.76
N ARG A 68 3.53 -10.69 0.52
CA ARG A 68 3.92 -11.82 -0.35
C ARG A 68 5.42 -11.81 -0.64
N TRP A 69 6.00 -10.64 -0.85
CA TRP A 69 7.45 -10.48 -1.07
C TRP A 69 8.27 -10.82 0.17
N ARG A 70 7.87 -10.35 1.36
CA ARG A 70 8.49 -10.73 2.64
C ARG A 70 8.40 -12.23 2.91
N ALA A 71 7.24 -12.84 2.66
CA ALA A 71 7.05 -14.28 2.84
C ALA A 71 7.96 -15.11 1.92
N ARG A 72 8.25 -14.62 0.71
CA ARG A 72 9.23 -15.24 -0.19
C ARG A 72 10.66 -15.13 0.36
N ARG A 73 11.08 -13.94 0.82
CA ARG A 73 12.42 -13.76 1.39
C ARG A 73 12.67 -14.62 2.63
N ARG A 74 11.66 -14.80 3.50
CA ARG A 74 11.76 -15.70 4.67
C ARG A 74 11.84 -17.18 4.32
N LYS A 75 11.53 -17.58 3.07
CA LYS A 75 11.61 -18.96 2.59
C LYS A 75 12.96 -19.27 1.96
N ASP A 76 13.66 -18.24 1.49
CA ASP A 76 14.99 -18.35 0.87
C ASP A 76 16.15 -18.27 1.90
N ASP A 77 15.84 -17.95 3.17
CA ASP A 77 16.72 -18.03 4.35
C ASP A 77 16.49 -19.35 5.13
#